data_AF-A0A7W7HRF7-F1
#
_entry.id   AF-A0A7W7HRF7-F1
#
_cell.length_a   1.000
_cell.length_b   1.000
_cell.length_c   1.000
_cell.angle_alpha   90.00
_cell.angle_beta   90.00
_cell.angle_gamma   90.00
#
_symmetry.space_group_name_H-M   'P 1'
#
loop_
_entity.id
_entity.type
_entity.pdbx_description
1 polymer ?
#
loop_
_entity_poly.entity_id
_entity_poly.type
_entity_poly.pdbx_seq_one_letter_code
_entity_poly.pdbx_strand_id
1 'polypeptide(L)' 'MTYPSSAQPGPRPGPPPGVSLAGGTDVSRGGGGEDTGHPAVDAVLRSLANAARLAPAEQIAEYEAAHQVLQETLAGIDR' A
#
# COMPACT_ATOMS: atom_id res chain seq x y z
N MET A 1 -13.38 -27.23 30.58
CA MET A 1 -12.37 -26.44 29.84
C MET A 1 -13.04 -25.19 29.29
N THR A 2 -12.70 -24.01 29.79
CA THR A 2 -13.11 -22.71 29.20
C THR A 2 -11.85 -22.03 28.68
N TYR A 3 -11.86 -21.60 27.43
CA TYR A 3 -10.79 -20.80 26.84
C TYR A 3 -11.31 -19.37 26.70
N PRO A 4 -10.74 -18.38 27.41
CA PRO A 4 -10.86 -16.99 27.02
C PRO A 4 -9.51 -16.55 26.44
N SER A 5 -9.45 -16.27 25.14
CA SER A 5 -8.41 -15.39 24.60
C SER A 5 -8.88 -14.76 23.31
N SER A 6 -9.41 -13.56 23.49
CA SER A 6 -9.69 -12.55 22.50
C SER A 6 -8.39 -12.20 21.75
N ALA A 7 -8.27 -12.63 20.50
CA ALA A 7 -7.35 -12.01 19.56
C ALA A 7 -7.96 -10.67 19.15
N GLN A 8 -7.77 -9.67 20.00
CA GLN A 8 -8.08 -8.28 19.66
C GLN A 8 -7.17 -7.88 18.49
N PRO A 9 -7.70 -7.53 17.30
CA PRO A 9 -6.86 -6.96 16.26
C PRO A 9 -6.25 -5.69 16.85
N GLY A 10 -4.91 -5.64 16.87
CA GLY A 10 -4.17 -4.46 17.31
C GLY A 10 -4.58 -3.22 16.50
N PRO A 11 -4.21 -2.02 16.96
CA PRO A 11 -4.46 -0.80 16.22
C PRO A 11 -3.86 -0.97 14.82
N ARG A 12 -4.70 -1.13 13.80
CA ARG A 12 -4.27 -1.06 12.41
C ARG A 12 -3.53 0.28 12.27
N PRO A 13 -2.30 0.29 11.77
CA PRO A 13 -1.66 1.51 11.32
C PRO A 13 -2.69 2.26 10.46
N GLY A 14 -2.93 3.53 10.80
CA GLY A 14 -3.86 4.36 10.06
C GLY A 14 -3.48 4.37 8.57
N PRO A 15 -4.44 4.60 7.67
CA PRO A 15 -4.13 4.74 6.26
C PRO A 15 -2.96 5.73 6.11
N PRO A 16 -2.01 5.46 5.19
CA PRO A 16 -0.89 6.37 4.98
C PRO A 16 -1.44 7.79 4.76
N PRO A 17 -0.83 8.82 5.38
CA PRO A 17 -1.31 10.19 5.29
C PRO A 17 -1.60 10.54 3.84
N GLY A 18 -2.85 10.93 3.59
CA GLY A 18 -3.43 11.00 2.26
C GLY A 18 -2.53 11.69 1.25
N VAL A 19 -2.25 10.99 0.15
CA VAL A 19 -1.97 11.66 -1.12
C VAL A 19 -3.15 12.58 -1.40
N SER A 20 -2.93 13.88 -1.16
CA SER A 20 -3.88 14.90 -1.57
C SER A 20 -4.04 14.77 -3.08
N LEU A 21 -5.22 14.34 -3.53
CA LEU A 21 -5.67 14.45 -4.93
C LEU A 21 -5.90 15.94 -5.25
N ALA A 22 -4.86 16.74 -5.14
CA ALA A 22 -4.82 18.12 -5.58
C ALA A 22 -4.11 18.13 -6.93
N GLY A 23 -4.94 18.20 -7.97
CA GLY A 23 -4.65 18.55 -9.37
C GLY A 23 -3.20 18.51 -9.86
N GLY A 24 -2.96 17.65 -10.84
CA GLY A 24 -1.78 17.74 -11.68
C GLY A 24 -1.69 16.56 -12.63
N THR A 25 -2.34 16.66 -13.78
CA THR A 25 -1.93 15.92 -14.98
C THR A 25 -0.50 16.32 -15.33
N ASP A 26 0.50 15.65 -14.75
CA ASP A 26 1.81 15.51 -15.35
C ASP A 26 2.01 14.03 -15.64
N VAL A 27 1.65 13.65 -16.86
CA VAL A 27 2.13 12.41 -17.46
C VAL A 27 3.63 12.56 -17.70
N SER A 28 4.43 12.38 -16.66
CA SER A 28 5.88 12.15 -16.79
C SER A 28 6.09 10.79 -17.46
N ARG A 29 5.89 10.79 -18.77
CA ARG A 29 6.37 9.78 -19.71
C ARG A 29 7.90 9.87 -19.73
N GLY A 30 8.54 9.21 -18.78
CA GLY A 30 10.00 9.14 -18.74
C GLY A 30 10.56 8.75 -17.39
N GLY A 31 10.66 7.45 -17.12
CA GLY A 31 11.46 6.94 -16.01
C GLY A 31 11.15 5.48 -15.72
N GLY A 32 11.92 4.57 -16.30
CA GLY A 32 11.78 3.13 -16.08
C GLY A 32 11.72 2.78 -14.59
N GLY A 33 10.58 2.23 -14.18
CA GLY A 33 10.26 1.84 -12.82
C GLY A 33 8.78 1.53 -12.72
N GLU A 34 8.37 0.46 -13.41
CA GLU A 34 7.12 -0.29 -13.19
C GLU A 34 5.79 0.47 -13.37
N ASP A 35 5.71 1.37 -14.35
CA ASP A 35 4.41 1.93 -14.74
C ASP A 35 3.53 0.84 -15.37
N THR A 36 2.50 0.43 -14.63
CA THR A 36 1.56 -0.63 -15.03
C THR A 36 0.43 -0.08 -15.91
N GLY A 37 0.39 1.25 -16.16
CA GLY A 37 -0.72 1.94 -16.82
C GLY A 37 -2.00 2.04 -16.00
N HIS A 38 -2.03 1.45 -14.79
CA HIS A 38 -3.15 1.53 -13.86
C HIS A 38 -2.77 2.44 -12.66
N PRO A 39 -3.40 3.62 -12.51
CA PRO A 39 -2.92 4.64 -11.58
C PRO A 39 -2.97 4.21 -10.11
N ALA A 40 -3.95 3.38 -9.74
CA ALA A 40 -4.03 2.85 -8.37
C ALA A 40 -2.93 1.82 -8.07
N VAL A 41 -2.53 1.00 -9.05
CA VAL A 41 -1.47 0.00 -8.90
C VAL A 41 -0.11 0.68 -8.88
N ASP A 42 0.09 1.69 -9.73
CA ASP A 42 1.33 2.49 -9.75
C ASP A 42 1.59 3.20 -8.42
N ALA A 43 0.54 3.80 -7.83
CA ALA A 43 0.63 4.44 -6.52
C ALA A 43 1.07 3.45 -5.42
N VAL A 44 0.58 2.21 -5.46
CA VAL A 44 0.97 1.15 -4.50
C VAL A 44 2.41 0.69 -4.74
N LEU A 45 2.82 0.50 -5.99
CA LEU A 45 4.21 0.16 -6.33
C LEU A 45 5.20 1.25 -5.88
N ARG A 46 4.83 2.51 -6.05
CA ARG A 46 5.61 3.64 -5.53
C ARG A 46 5.69 3.62 -4.00
N SER A 47 4.59 3.29 -3.32
CA SER A 47 4.58 3.11 -1.87
C SER A 47 5.50 1.98 -1.42
N LEU A 48 5.50 0.84 -2.11
CA LEU A 48 6.40 -0.29 -1.85
C LEU A 48 7.88 0.09 -2.05
N ALA A 49 8.21 0.84 -3.09
CA ALA A 49 9.56 1.34 -3.34
C ALA A 49 10.05 2.28 -2.22
N ASN A 50 9.14 3.06 -1.62
CA ASN A 50 9.45 3.87 -0.45
C ASN A 50 9.60 3.01 0.80
N ALA A 51 8.73 2.01 1.01
CA ALA A 51 8.79 1.06 2.12
C ALA A 51 10.11 0.29 2.16
N ALA A 52 10.63 -0.12 0.99
CA ALA A 52 11.91 -0.81 0.87
C ALA A 52 13.12 0.00 1.41
N ARG A 53 12.98 1.32 1.58
CA ARG A 53 14.02 2.19 2.16
C ARG A 53 13.89 2.39 3.67
N LEU A 54 12.83 1.91 4.30
CA LEU A 54 12.66 2.00 5.75
C LEU A 54 13.65 1.11 6.50
N ALA A 55 13.78 1.35 7.81
CA ALA A 55 14.55 0.50 8.71
C ALA A 55 13.99 -0.94 8.70
N PRO A 56 14.82 -1.99 8.79
CA PRO A 56 14.37 -3.39 8.68
C PRO A 56 13.24 -3.79 9.62
N ALA A 57 13.17 -3.17 10.81
CA ALA A 57 12.09 -3.40 11.77
C ALA A 57 10.72 -2.95 11.27
N GLU A 58 10.67 -1.88 10.47
CA GLU A 58 9.44 -1.26 9.96
C GLU A 58 9.06 -1.82 8.57
N GLN A 59 10.01 -2.44 7.86
CA GLN A 59 9.78 -2.97 6.51
C GLN A 59 8.65 -4.00 6.49
N ILE A 60 8.60 -4.92 7.45
CA ILE A 60 7.57 -5.99 7.44
C ILE A 60 6.16 -5.40 7.55
N ALA A 61 5.94 -4.50 8.51
CA ALA A 61 4.63 -3.88 8.72
C ALA A 61 4.17 -3.10 7.48
N GLU A 62 5.07 -2.34 6.85
CA GLU A 62 4.76 -1.56 5.66
C GLU A 62 4.54 -2.43 4.41
N TYR A 63 5.31 -3.51 4.24
CA TYR A 63 5.10 -4.47 3.16
C TYR A 63 3.74 -5.16 3.29
N GLU A 64 3.35 -5.57 4.50
CA GLU A 64 2.05 -6.19 4.75
C GLU A 64 0.89 -5.22 4.47
N ALA A 65 1.02 -3.97 4.90
CA ALA A 65 0.03 -2.93 4.64
C ALA A 65 -0.13 -2.67 3.13
N ALA A 66 0.99 -2.48 2.41
CA ALA A 66 0.97 -2.26 0.98
C ALA A 66 0.44 -3.47 0.20
N HIS A 67 0.73 -4.69 0.66
CA HIS A 67 0.21 -5.92 0.05
C HIS A 67 -1.30 -6.05 0.21
N GLN A 68 -1.87 -5.70 1.37
CA GLN A 68 -3.33 -5.69 1.56
C GLN A 68 -4.01 -4.71 0.60
N VAL A 69 -3.48 -3.49 0.46
CA VAL A 69 -4.02 -2.49 -0.46
C VAL A 69 -3.93 -2.95 -1.92
N LEU A 70 -2.83 -3.61 -2.30
CA LEU A 70 -2.69 -4.18 -3.64
C LEU A 70 -3.75 -5.25 -3.91
N GLN A 71 -3.98 -6.15 -2.96
CA GLN A 71 -5.00 -7.20 -3.09
C GLN A 71 -6.41 -6.62 -3.22
N GLU A 72 -6.76 -5.62 -2.40
CA GLU A 72 -8.06 -4.95 -2.49
C GLU A 72 -8.23 -4.22 -3.83
N THR A 73 -7.18 -3.56 -4.32
CA THR A 73 -7.18 -2.87 -5.61
C THR A 73 -7.39 -3.85 -6.77
N LEU A 74 -6.66 -4.97 -6.78
CA LEU A 74 -6.77 -5.98 -7.83
C LEU A 74 -8.14 -6.67 -7.81
N ALA A 75 -8.66 -7.01 -6.63
CA ALA A 75 -10.01 -7.56 -6.48
C ALA A 75 -11.09 -6.57 -6.96
N GLY A 76 -10.87 -5.27 -6.80
CA GLY A 76 -11.76 -4.23 -7.32
C GLY A 76 -11.73 -4.09 -8.84
N ILE A 77 -10.59 -4.35 -9.48
CA ILE A 77 -10.42 -4.31 -10.95
C ILE A 77 -10.99 -5.56 -11.62
N ASP A 78 -10.91 -6.72 -10.96
CA ASP A 78 -11.39 -8.01 -11.48
C ASP A 78 -12.93 -8.07 -11.64
N ARG A 79 -13.65 -7.22 -10.92
CA ARG A 79 -15.12 -7.13 -10.91
C ARG A 79 -15.69 -6.36 -12.09
#